data_AF-A0A4Y3NQ09-F1
#
_entry.id   AF-A0A4Y3NQ09-F1
#
_cell.length_a   1.000
_cell.length_b   1.000
_cell.length_c   1.000
_cell.angle_alpha   90.00
_cell.angle_beta   90.00
_cell.angle_gamma   90.00
#
_symmetry.space_group_name_H-M   'P 1'
#
loop_
_entity.id
_entity.type
_entity.pdbx_description
1 polymer ?
#
loop_
_entity_poly.entity_id
_entity_poly.type
_entity_poly.pdbx_seq_one_letter_code
_entity_poly.pdbx_strand_id
1 'polypeptide(L)'
;MKARGAVLSRRSAHTAVVTDWKTLKVGERVEVVKYAHVIATGLIEEVSGSGNVVWLEHSGPGVTEEGKELFMKSDGVTLRRA
;
A
#
# COMPACT_ATOMS: atom_id res chain seq x y z
N MET A 1 39.31 5.86 2.77
CA MET A 1 38.06 6.61 2.52
C MET A 1 37.17 5.75 1.62
N LYS A 2 36.17 5.06 2.18
CA LYS A 2 35.22 4.25 1.40
C LYS A 2 33.82 4.85 1.54
N ALA A 3 33.16 4.90 0.39
CA ALA A 3 31.91 5.58 0.04
C ALA A 3 30.92 5.77 1.20
N ARG A 4 30.47 7.02 1.34
CA ARG A 4 29.28 7.39 2.09
C ARG A 4 28.11 6.62 1.50
N GLY A 5 27.64 5.60 2.20
CA GLY A 5 26.34 4.99 1.93
C GLY A 5 25.30 6.08 2.11
N ALA A 6 24.85 6.66 1.00
CA ALA A 6 23.61 7.41 0.99
C ALA A 6 22.52 6.36 1.23
N VAL A 7 22.26 6.07 2.51
CA VAL A 7 20.96 5.55 2.90
C VAL A 7 20.01 6.66 2.51
N LEU A 8 19.46 6.54 1.30
CA LEU A 8 18.24 7.21 0.88
C LEU A 8 17.19 6.76 1.88
N SER A 9 17.18 7.43 3.04
CA SER A 9 15.98 7.66 3.83
C SER A 9 15.05 8.33 2.84
N ARG A 10 14.33 7.49 2.09
CA ARG A 10 13.27 7.91 1.19
C ARG A 10 12.29 8.52 2.16
N ARG A 11 12.42 9.85 2.29
CA ARG A 11 11.66 10.72 3.15
C ARG A 11 10.26 10.16 3.19
N SER A 12 9.77 9.93 4.39
CA SER A 12 8.36 9.90 4.71
C SER A 12 7.74 11.18 4.14
N ALA A 13 7.49 11.21 2.83
CA ALA A 13 6.40 11.96 2.28
C ALA A 13 5.21 11.50 3.10
N HIS A 14 4.51 12.43 3.73
CA HIS A 14 3.29 12.17 4.46
C HIS A 14 2.30 11.49 3.49
N THR A 15 2.41 10.17 3.34
CA THR A 15 1.48 9.40 2.54
C THR A 15 0.19 9.38 3.33
N ALA A 16 -0.82 10.07 2.81
CA ALA A 16 -2.04 10.34 3.54
C ALA A 16 -2.72 9.02 3.88
N VAL A 17 -2.89 8.74 5.17
CA VAL A 17 -3.66 7.58 5.65
C VAL A 17 -5.09 7.71 5.15
N VAL A 18 -5.59 6.66 4.51
CA VAL A 18 -6.94 6.60 3.98
C VAL A 18 -7.85 5.99 5.03
N THR A 19 -8.66 6.83 5.67
CA THR A 19 -9.61 6.43 6.70
C THR A 19 -10.86 5.79 6.10
N ASP A 20 -11.41 6.39 5.04
CA ASP A 20 -12.51 5.84 4.26
C ASP A 20 -12.01 5.23 2.94
N TRP A 21 -11.97 3.89 2.88
CA TRP A 21 -11.48 3.17 1.71
C TRP A 21 -12.44 3.26 0.52
N LYS A 22 -13.72 3.63 0.72
CA LYS A 22 -14.64 3.88 -0.39
C LYS A 22 -14.23 5.05 -1.28
N THR A 23 -13.34 5.90 -0.77
CA THR A 23 -12.79 7.03 -1.53
C THR A 23 -11.69 6.63 -2.50
N LEU A 24 -11.20 5.39 -2.42
CA LEU A 24 -10.17 4.85 -3.31
C LEU A 24 -10.76 4.54 -4.67
N LYS A 25 -9.97 4.78 -5.71
CA LYS A 25 -10.37 4.52 -7.10
C LYS A 25 -9.57 3.35 -7.66
N VAL A 26 -10.21 2.59 -8.56
CA VAL A 26 -9.51 1.59 -9.36
C VAL A 26 -8.34 2.23 -10.11
N GLY A 27 -7.19 1.58 -10.11
CA GLY A 27 -5.92 2.06 -10.66
C GLY A 27 -5.14 3.01 -9.73
N GLU A 28 -5.66 3.36 -8.55
CA GLU A 28 -4.95 4.19 -7.57
C GLU A 28 -3.84 3.40 -6.89
N ARG A 29 -2.63 3.97 -6.78
CA ARG A 29 -1.51 3.32 -6.08
C ARG A 29 -1.65 3.51 -4.57
N VAL A 30 -1.59 2.41 -3.84
CA VAL A 30 -1.63 2.40 -2.38
C VAL A 30 -0.53 1.54 -1.78
N GLU A 31 -0.17 1.89 -0.55
CA GLU A 31 0.61 1.05 0.35
C GLU A 31 -0.31 0.47 1.42
N VAL A 32 -0.17 -0.84 1.65
CA VAL A 32 -0.78 -1.51 2.80
C VAL A 32 0.20 -1.51 3.94
N VAL A 33 -0.20 -0.90 5.06
CA VAL A 33 0.61 -0.80 6.26
C VAL A 33 -0.04 -1.59 7.38
N LYS A 34 0.69 -2.55 7.95
CA LYS A 34 0.28 -3.29 9.15
C LYS A 34 1.29 -3.05 10.28
N TYR A 35 0.81 -2.61 11.44
CA TYR A 35 1.66 -2.30 12.60
C TYR A 35 2.89 -1.45 12.25
N ALA A 36 2.68 -0.36 11.49
CA ALA A 36 3.70 0.55 10.98
C ALA A 36 4.67 0.01 9.91
N HIS A 37 4.53 -1.24 9.47
CA HIS A 37 5.31 -1.81 8.36
C HIS A 37 4.51 -1.84 7.06
N VAL A 38 5.10 -1.39 5.95
CA VAL A 38 4.53 -1.62 4.61
C VAL A 38 4.66 -3.10 4.31
N ILE A 39 3.52 -3.78 4.19
CA ILE A 39 3.46 -5.22 3.88
C ILE A 39 3.15 -5.48 2.42
N ALA A 40 2.53 -4.52 1.73
CA ALA A 40 2.27 -4.60 0.29
C ALA A 40 2.19 -3.21 -0.34
N THR A 41 2.39 -3.17 -1.66
CA THR A 41 2.18 -2.00 -2.50
C THR A 41 1.55 -2.47 -3.80
N GLY A 42 0.52 -1.77 -4.25
CA GLY A 42 -0.28 -2.21 -5.39
C GLY A 42 -1.16 -1.12 -5.97
N LEU A 43 -1.81 -1.45 -7.07
CA LEU A 43 -2.90 -0.66 -7.64
C LEU A 43 -4.22 -1.23 -7.15
N ILE A 44 -5.15 -0.36 -6.77
CA ILE A 44 -6.51 -0.77 -6.41
C ILE A 44 -7.16 -1.40 -7.63
N GLU A 45 -7.61 -2.64 -7.50
CA GLU A 45 -8.44 -3.30 -8.50
C GLU A 45 -9.92 -3.13 -8.17
N GLU A 46 -10.27 -3.36 -6.90
CA GLU A 46 -11.65 -3.29 -6.42
C GLU A 46 -11.69 -2.84 -4.96
N VAL A 47 -12.77 -2.14 -4.60
CA VAL A 47 -13.13 -1.82 -3.22
C VAL A 47 -14.53 -2.38 -2.97
N SER A 48 -14.71 -3.16 -1.90
CA SER A 48 -16.03 -3.69 -1.56
C SER A 48 -17.02 -2.57 -1.24
N GLY A 49 -18.31 -2.80 -1.50
CA GLY A 49 -19.36 -1.82 -1.20
C GLY A 49 -19.47 -1.42 0.28
N SER A 50 -18.94 -2.25 1.20
CA SER A 50 -18.84 -1.92 2.63
C SER A 50 -17.67 -0.98 2.94
N GLY A 51 -16.67 -0.86 2.06
CA GLY A 51 -15.47 -0.07 2.29
C GLY A 51 -14.48 -0.71 3.27
N ASN A 52 -14.62 -2.01 3.51
CA ASN A 52 -13.80 -2.74 4.48
C ASN A 52 -12.86 -3.75 3.82
N VAL A 53 -12.96 -3.96 2.51
CA VAL A 53 -12.13 -4.92 1.77
C VAL A 53 -11.65 -4.25 0.49
N VAL A 54 -10.37 -4.45 0.15
CA VAL A 54 -9.78 -4.02 -1.11
C VAL A 54 -9.04 -5.18 -1.77
N TRP A 55 -9.04 -5.18 -3.09
CA TRP A 55 -8.20 -6.04 -3.92
C TRP A 55 -7.13 -5.18 -4.56
N LEU A 56 -5.88 -5.65 -4.48
CA LEU A 56 -4.74 -5.01 -5.09
C LEU A 56 -4.18 -5.89 -6.20
N GLU A 57 -3.90 -5.27 -7.33
CA GLU A 57 -2.94 -5.79 -8.28
C GLU A 57 -1.55 -5.38 -7.79
N HIS A 58 -0.67 -6.35 -7.53
CA HIS A 58 0.70 -6.05 -7.14
C HIS A 58 1.39 -5.17 -8.19
N SER A 59 2.03 -4.09 -7.75
CA SER A 59 2.83 -3.25 -8.63
C SER A 59 4.13 -2.83 -7.96
N GLY A 60 5.26 -3.31 -8.48
CA GLY A 60 6.58 -2.93 -8.00
C GLY A 60 7.72 -3.87 -8.44
N PRO A 61 8.97 -3.42 -8.38
CA PRO A 61 10.13 -4.27 -8.66
C PRO A 61 10.30 -5.33 -7.55
N GLY A 62 10.39 -6.61 -7.95
CA GLY A 62 10.62 -7.74 -7.03
C GLY A 62 9.39 -8.60 -6.70
N VAL A 63 8.24 -8.34 -7.33
CA VAL A 63 7.05 -9.19 -7.19
C VAL A 63 7.22 -10.44 -8.07
N THR A 64 7.18 -11.62 -7.45
CA THR A 64 7.37 -12.93 -8.10
C THR A 64 6.07 -13.67 -8.38
N GLU A 65 4.93 -13.19 -7.86
CA GLU A 65 3.61 -13.76 -8.16
C GLU A 65 2.68 -12.68 -8.73
N GLU A 66 2.25 -12.90 -9.96
CA GLU A 66 1.19 -12.18 -10.67
C GLU A 66 -0.15 -12.52 -10.01
N GLY A 67 -0.35 -12.04 -8.79
CA GLY A 67 -1.48 -12.39 -7.94
C GLY A 67 -2.27 -11.16 -7.53
N LYS A 68 -3.59 -11.27 -7.60
CA LYS A 68 -4.50 -10.35 -6.92
C LYS A 68 -4.42 -10.65 -5.42
N GLU A 69 -4.18 -9.64 -4.61
CA GLU A 69 -4.12 -9.79 -3.16
C GLU A 69 -5.28 -9.06 -2.48
N LEU A 70 -5.94 -9.74 -1.53
CA LEU A 70 -7.09 -9.21 -0.80
C LEU A 70 -6.66 -8.71 0.57
N PHE A 71 -7.06 -7.49 0.92
CA PHE A 71 -6.84 -6.90 2.24
C PHE A 71 -8.15 -6.48 2.89
N MET A 72 -8.28 -6.75 4.18
CA MET A 72 -9.45 -6.38 4.98
C MET A 72 -9.07 -5.36 6.05
N LYS A 73 -9.96 -4.40 6.28
CA LYS A 73 -9.91 -3.54 7.47
C LYS A 73 -9.94 -4.43 8.70
N SER A 74 -8.87 -4.33 9.47
CA SER A 74 -8.65 -5.07 10.71
C SER A 74 -7.73 -4.24 11.59
N ASP A 75 -7.58 -4.67 12.84
CA ASP A 75 -6.71 -3.97 13.78
C ASP A 75 -5.27 -3.87 13.26
N GLY A 76 -4.77 -2.63 13.26
CA GLY A 76 -3.42 -2.33 12.81
C GLY A 76 -3.21 -2.28 11.29
N VAL A 77 -4.23 -2.55 10.45
CA VAL A 77 -4.15 -2.43 8.99
C VAL A 77 -4.66 -1.06 8.54
N THR A 78 -3.82 -0.33 7.81
CA THR A 78 -4.13 0.97 7.22
C THR A 78 -3.67 1.03 5.77
N LEU A 79 -4.35 1.85 4.96
CA LEU A 79 -3.92 2.17 3.59
C LEU A 79 -3.35 3.58 3.56
N ARG A 80 -2.34 3.79 2.71
CA ARG A 80 -1.77 5.11 2.44
C ARG A 80 -1.66 5.33 0.94
N ARG A 81 -1.91 6.56 0.48
CA ARG A 81 -1.69 6.96 -0.91
C ARG A 81 -0.20 7.19 -1.15
N ALA A 82 0.38 6.49 -2.12
CA ALA A 82 1.81 6.54 -2.46
C ALA A 82 2.12 7.54 -3.59
#